data_AF-G0A6Z2-F1
#
_entry.id   AF-G0A6Z2-F1
#
_cell.length_a   1.000
_cell.length_b   1.000
_cell.length_c   1.000
_cell.angle_alpha   90.00
_cell.angle_beta   90.00
_cell.angle_gamma   90.00
#
_symmetry.space_group_name_H-M   'P 1'
#
loop_
_entity.id
_entity.type
_entity.pdbx_description
1 polymer ?
#
loop_
_entity_poly.entity_id
_entity_poly.type
_entity_poly.pdbx_seq_one_letter_code
_entity_poly.pdbx_strand_id
1 'polypeptide(L)'
;MVSLKGILNMDFRYPGIEIKVELIVLQAYLSQIENGVKSACEGYISEEMKNYTSSEYHEYQHVYQIAEDEMPRIIRIPFIVTIYAIFENSVARLLDYAKLKEEKDLSLKDINGKSPISTQNKYMKHVLGYEYQFSNKIIEDIGQINTVRNYMAHCNGNIRSLSEEKINKLKSISGKVVGLSIESDVIDISYQYLENSMNTVESSLRELMSYMESRYGFY
;
A
#
# COMPACT_ATOMS: atom_id res chain seq x y z
N MET A 1 28.48 21.23 7.72
CA MET A 1 29.65 20.32 7.53
C MET A 1 29.26 18.96 8.06
N VAL A 2 28.98 18.00 7.17
CA VAL A 2 28.83 16.59 7.58
C VAL A 2 30.21 16.11 7.99
N SER A 3 30.36 15.71 9.25
CA SER A 3 31.63 15.19 9.78
C SER A 3 32.08 13.97 8.97
N LEU A 4 33.35 13.94 8.55
CA LEU A 4 33.97 12.79 7.87
C LEU A 4 33.80 11.47 8.66
N LYS A 5 33.58 11.53 9.98
CA LYS A 5 33.23 10.35 10.81
C LYS A 5 31.89 9.71 10.45
N GLY A 6 30.90 10.49 9.99
CA GLY A 6 29.58 9.97 9.61
C GLY A 6 29.61 9.17 8.30
N ILE A 7 30.50 9.54 7.38
CA ILE A 7 30.69 8.82 6.10
C ILE A 7 31.42 7.48 6.32
N LEU A 8 32.32 7.41 7.31
CA LEU A 8 33.13 6.23 7.61
C LEU A 8 32.38 5.09 8.34
N ASN A 9 31.21 5.36 8.93
CA ASN A 9 30.41 4.36 9.66
C ASN A 9 29.12 3.94 8.92
N MET A 10 28.97 4.31 7.65
CA MET A 10 27.76 3.99 6.89
C MET A 10 27.78 2.51 6.46
N ASP A 11 26.93 1.68 7.06
CA ASP A 11 26.73 0.31 6.56
C ASP A 11 25.88 0.35 5.29
N PHE A 12 26.54 0.28 4.14
CA PHE A 12 25.91 0.25 2.82
C PHE A 12 24.98 -0.94 2.59
N ARG A 13 24.94 -1.94 3.49
CA ARG A 13 23.99 -3.05 3.42
C ARG A 13 22.66 -2.73 4.08
N TYR A 14 22.55 -1.63 4.81
CA TYR A 14 21.29 -1.22 5.44
C TYR A 14 20.31 -0.70 4.40
N PRO A 15 19.15 -1.35 4.21
CA PRO A 15 18.23 -1.01 3.12
C PRO A 15 17.40 0.26 3.38
N GLY A 16 17.55 0.90 4.55
CA GLY A 16 16.70 2.02 4.94
C GLY A 16 16.87 3.26 4.07
N ILE A 17 18.02 3.43 3.39
CA ILE A 17 18.21 4.55 2.45
C ILE A 17 17.32 4.35 1.22
N GLU A 18 17.36 3.17 0.60
CA GLU A 18 16.53 2.87 -0.58
C GLU A 18 15.04 2.92 -0.22
N ILE A 19 14.66 2.36 0.93
CA ILE A 19 13.26 2.39 1.41
C ILE A 19 12.79 3.84 1.58
N LYS A 20 13.61 4.73 2.15
CA LYS A 20 13.27 6.16 2.28
C LYS A 20 13.05 6.82 0.92
N VAL A 21 13.88 6.49 -0.09
CA VAL A 21 13.70 7.00 -1.45
C VAL A 21 12.40 6.47 -2.08
N GLU A 22 12.14 5.17 -1.97
CA GLU A 22 10.91 4.54 -2.45
C GLU A 22 9.66 5.24 -1.86
N LEU A 23 9.65 5.49 -0.55
CA LEU A 23 8.55 6.20 0.13
C LEU A 23 8.35 7.63 -0.38
N ILE A 24 9.44 8.39 -0.57
CA ILE A 24 9.39 9.76 -1.10
C ILE A 24 8.80 9.76 -2.51
N VAL A 25 9.27 8.85 -3.38
CA VAL A 25 8.80 8.75 -4.76
C VAL A 25 7.30 8.40 -4.79
N LEU A 26 6.85 7.47 -3.94
CA LEU A 26 5.44 7.12 -3.90
C LEU A 26 4.56 8.25 -3.40
N GLN A 27 4.99 8.98 -2.38
CA GLN A 27 4.23 10.16 -1.92
C GLN A 27 4.13 11.22 -3.02
N ALA A 28 5.23 11.48 -3.72
CA ALA A 28 5.23 12.40 -4.86
C ALA A 28 4.26 11.92 -5.94
N TYR A 29 4.26 10.63 -6.27
CA TYR A 29 3.33 10.08 -7.25
C TYR A 29 1.87 10.14 -6.77
N LEU A 30 1.59 9.80 -5.52
CA LEU A 30 0.26 9.92 -4.91
C LEU A 30 -0.26 11.35 -5.04
N SER A 31 0.56 12.36 -4.75
CA SER A 31 0.18 13.77 -4.86
C SER A 31 -0.25 14.20 -6.28
N GLN A 32 0.13 13.42 -7.31
CA GLN A 32 -0.20 13.68 -8.70
C GLN A 32 -1.31 12.78 -9.24
N ILE A 33 -1.74 11.75 -8.49
CA ILE A 33 -2.65 10.73 -9.03
C ILE A 33 -3.98 11.33 -9.47
N GLU A 34 -4.54 12.26 -8.71
CA GLU A 34 -5.84 12.90 -9.05
C GLU A 34 -5.72 13.85 -10.24
N ASN A 35 -4.56 14.50 -10.42
CA ASN A 35 -4.29 15.26 -11.65
C ASN A 35 -4.23 14.33 -12.86
N GLY A 36 -3.61 13.16 -12.71
CA GLY A 36 -3.56 12.12 -13.73
C GLY A 36 -4.94 11.55 -14.06
N VAL A 37 -5.75 11.25 -13.04
CA VAL A 37 -7.15 10.84 -13.18
C VAL A 37 -7.93 11.88 -13.97
N LYS A 38 -7.93 13.14 -13.51
CA LYS A 38 -8.64 14.23 -14.18
C LYS A 38 -8.22 14.37 -15.65
N SER A 39 -6.92 14.39 -15.92
CA SER A 39 -6.41 14.52 -17.29
C SER A 39 -6.80 13.34 -18.17
N ALA A 40 -6.80 12.11 -17.64
CA ALA A 40 -7.25 10.94 -18.38
C ALA A 40 -8.74 10.99 -18.69
N CYS A 41 -9.57 11.37 -17.72
CA CYS A 41 -11.02 11.51 -17.88
C CYS A 41 -11.37 12.59 -18.91
N GLU A 42 -10.76 13.77 -18.81
CA GLU A 42 -10.95 14.88 -19.78
C GLU A 42 -10.53 14.46 -21.19
N GLY A 43 -9.40 13.75 -21.32
CA GLY A 43 -8.93 13.23 -22.60
C GLY A 43 -9.90 12.22 -23.21
N TYR A 44 -10.41 11.29 -22.41
CA TYR A 44 -11.40 10.30 -22.84
C TYR A 44 -12.70 10.97 -23.29
N ILE A 45 -13.27 11.87 -22.47
CA ILE A 45 -14.49 12.62 -22.82
C ILE A 45 -14.27 13.40 -24.12
N SER A 46 -13.15 14.12 -24.25
CA SER A 46 -12.89 14.94 -25.43
C SER A 46 -12.76 14.11 -26.71
N GLU A 47 -12.24 12.88 -26.62
CA GLU A 47 -12.12 11.99 -27.79
C GLU A 47 -13.47 11.38 -28.16
N GLU A 48 -14.18 10.81 -27.18
CA GLU A 48 -15.47 10.14 -27.43
C GLU A 48 -16.54 11.12 -27.92
N MET A 49 -16.58 12.34 -27.38
CA MET A 49 -17.58 13.34 -27.77
C MET A 49 -17.48 13.78 -29.24
N LYS A 50 -16.37 13.51 -29.94
CA LYS A 50 -16.27 13.73 -31.39
C LYS A 50 -17.25 12.88 -32.21
N ASN A 51 -17.71 11.77 -31.64
CA ASN A 51 -18.68 10.86 -32.26
C ASN A 51 -20.14 11.29 -32.03
N TYR A 52 -20.38 12.29 -31.16
CA TYR A 52 -21.71 12.65 -30.65
C TYR A 52 -22.08 14.13 -30.91
N THR A 53 -21.49 14.76 -31.93
CA THR A 53 -21.58 16.20 -32.22
C THR A 53 -22.99 16.73 -32.46
N SER A 54 -23.95 15.86 -32.77
CA SER A 54 -25.38 16.21 -32.99
C SER A 54 -26.33 15.28 -32.24
N SER A 55 -25.81 14.59 -31.24
CA SER A 55 -26.55 13.63 -30.42
C SER A 55 -27.25 14.30 -29.24
N GLU A 56 -28.34 13.68 -28.79
CA GLU A 56 -28.99 14.06 -27.54
C GLU A 56 -28.20 13.52 -26.33
N TYR A 57 -28.37 14.17 -25.16
CA TYR A 57 -27.64 13.81 -23.94
C TYR A 57 -27.71 12.32 -23.57
N HIS A 58 -28.87 11.70 -23.72
CA HIS A 58 -29.08 10.31 -23.34
C HIS A 58 -28.25 9.32 -24.18
N GLU A 59 -27.81 9.73 -25.39
CA GLU A 59 -27.00 8.93 -26.29
C GLU A 59 -25.52 8.87 -25.85
N TYR A 60 -25.02 9.90 -25.16
CA TYR A 60 -23.61 10.00 -24.75
C TYR A 60 -23.38 10.06 -23.23
N GLN A 61 -24.42 10.05 -22.39
CA GLN A 61 -24.28 10.07 -20.93
C GLN A 61 -23.36 8.95 -20.38
N HIS A 62 -23.29 7.81 -21.07
CA HIS A 62 -22.41 6.68 -20.70
C HIS A 62 -20.92 7.05 -20.76
N VAL A 63 -20.54 8.01 -21.62
CA VAL A 63 -19.16 8.53 -21.69
C VAL A 63 -18.78 9.17 -20.37
N TYR A 64 -19.67 9.99 -19.80
CA TYR A 64 -19.45 10.61 -18.50
C TYR A 64 -19.42 9.58 -17.37
N GLN A 65 -20.32 8.59 -17.38
CA GLN A 65 -20.32 7.50 -16.39
C GLN A 65 -18.99 6.74 -16.38
N ILE A 66 -18.46 6.36 -17.56
CA ILE A 66 -17.15 5.69 -17.65
C ILE A 66 -16.04 6.60 -17.13
N ALA A 67 -16.05 7.88 -17.52
CA ALA A 67 -15.03 8.84 -17.12
C ALA A 67 -15.05 9.13 -15.62
N GLU A 68 -16.22 9.28 -15.02
CA GLU A 68 -16.38 9.72 -13.62
C GLU A 68 -16.34 8.55 -12.63
N ASP A 69 -16.82 7.36 -13.02
CA ASP A 69 -16.96 6.23 -12.11
C ASP A 69 -15.93 5.11 -12.37
N GLU A 70 -15.70 4.73 -13.64
CA GLU A 70 -14.86 3.57 -13.96
C GLU A 70 -13.38 3.89 -14.05
N MET A 71 -13.02 4.97 -14.76
CA MET A 71 -11.62 5.34 -15.00
C MET A 71 -10.85 5.66 -13.71
N PRO A 72 -11.38 6.44 -12.74
CA PRO A 72 -10.66 6.72 -11.51
C PRO A 72 -10.34 5.45 -10.72
N ARG A 73 -11.30 4.52 -10.64
CA ARG A 73 -11.12 3.22 -10.00
C ARG A 73 -9.97 2.44 -10.65
N ILE A 74 -9.98 2.32 -11.98
CA ILE A 74 -8.93 1.60 -12.73
C ILE A 74 -7.55 2.21 -12.46
N ILE A 75 -7.44 3.54 -12.44
CA ILE A 75 -6.18 4.25 -12.23
C ILE A 75 -5.67 4.10 -10.79
N ARG A 76 -6.56 4.08 -9.80
CA ARG A 76 -6.19 3.98 -8.37
C ARG A 76 -5.81 2.56 -7.94
N ILE A 77 -6.33 1.52 -8.58
CA ILE A 77 -6.07 0.10 -8.23
C ILE A 77 -4.57 -0.25 -8.20
N PRO A 78 -3.76 0.05 -9.23
CA PRO A 78 -2.32 -0.23 -9.19
C PRO A 78 -1.61 0.44 -8.00
N PHE A 79 -2.11 1.59 -7.56
CA PHE A 79 -1.49 2.33 -6.48
C PHE A 79 -1.63 1.64 -5.13
N ILE A 80 -2.82 1.12 -4.79
CA ILE A 80 -2.99 0.35 -3.53
C ILE A 80 -2.17 -0.94 -3.53
N VAL A 81 -2.01 -1.59 -4.69
CA VAL A 81 -1.14 -2.76 -4.84
C VAL A 81 0.32 -2.37 -4.55
N THR A 82 0.77 -1.24 -5.08
CA THR A 82 2.13 -0.73 -4.91
C THR A 82 2.42 -0.32 -3.46
N ILE A 83 1.48 0.39 -2.81
CA ILE A 83 1.59 0.77 -1.38
C ILE A 83 1.88 -0.46 -0.51
N TYR A 84 1.08 -1.52 -0.67
CA TYR A 84 1.28 -2.72 0.14
C TYR A 84 2.54 -3.49 -0.24
N ALA A 85 2.88 -3.57 -1.54
CA ALA A 85 4.10 -4.24 -1.99
C ALA A 85 5.35 -3.63 -1.37
N ILE A 86 5.41 -2.30 -1.23
CA ILE A 86 6.52 -1.61 -0.58
C ILE A 86 6.57 -1.92 0.90
N PHE A 87 5.44 -1.93 1.60
CA PHE A 87 5.41 -2.36 2.99
C PHE A 87 6.00 -3.76 3.15
N GLU A 88 5.48 -4.72 2.40
CA GLU A 88 5.89 -6.13 2.48
C GLU A 88 7.38 -6.31 2.16
N ASN A 89 7.85 -5.71 1.07
CA ASN A 89 9.23 -5.81 0.64
C ASN A 89 10.20 -5.10 1.61
N SER A 90 9.84 -3.90 2.06
CA SER A 90 10.65 -3.10 2.98
C SER A 90 10.84 -3.81 4.31
N VAL A 91 9.75 -4.33 4.91
CA VAL A 91 9.85 -5.10 6.16
C VAL A 91 10.69 -6.36 5.94
N ALA A 92 10.48 -7.10 4.84
CA ALA A 92 11.27 -8.29 4.55
C ALA A 92 12.78 -7.98 4.44
N ARG A 93 13.16 -6.91 3.72
CA ARG A 93 14.55 -6.47 3.57
C ARG A 93 15.16 -6.02 4.89
N LEU A 94 14.41 -5.28 5.71
CA LEU A 94 14.85 -4.84 7.03
C LEU A 94 15.09 -6.04 7.95
N LEU A 95 14.17 -7.01 7.97
CA LEU A 95 14.31 -8.21 8.80
C LEU A 95 15.42 -9.16 8.30
N ASP A 96 15.68 -9.21 6.99
CA ASP A 96 16.82 -9.96 6.45
C ASP A 96 18.15 -9.30 6.80
N TYR A 97 18.24 -7.97 6.73
CA TYR A 97 19.39 -7.23 7.24
C TYR A 97 19.64 -7.50 8.73
N ALA A 98 18.59 -7.48 9.55
CA ALA A 98 18.67 -7.80 10.98
C ALA A 98 19.17 -9.22 11.25
N LYS A 99 18.63 -10.19 10.49
CA LYS A 99 19.05 -11.59 10.53
C LYS A 99 20.55 -11.73 10.30
N LEU A 100 21.06 -11.09 9.24
CA LEU A 100 22.49 -11.11 8.89
C LEU A 100 23.35 -10.44 9.97
N LYS A 101 22.86 -9.34 10.56
CA LYS A 101 23.58 -8.61 11.62
C LYS A 101 23.66 -9.36 12.94
N GLU A 102 22.66 -10.16 13.25
CA GLU A 102 22.57 -10.94 14.49
C GLU A 102 22.94 -12.42 14.30
N GLU A 103 23.46 -12.77 13.13
CA GLU A 103 23.91 -14.12 12.77
C GLU A 103 22.85 -15.19 13.09
N LYS A 104 21.58 -14.88 12.78
CA LYS A 104 20.46 -15.81 13.00
C LYS A 104 20.33 -16.78 11.84
N ASP A 105 20.16 -18.06 12.13
CA ASP A 105 19.92 -19.08 11.09
C ASP A 105 18.49 -19.02 10.53
N LEU A 106 17.50 -18.88 11.42
CA LEU A 106 16.09 -18.85 11.06
C LEU A 106 15.75 -17.60 10.24
N SER A 107 15.02 -17.80 9.15
CA SER A 107 14.54 -16.75 8.26
C SER A 107 13.05 -16.47 8.45
N LEU A 108 12.58 -15.32 7.94
CA LEU A 108 11.18 -14.92 8.07
C LEU A 108 10.21 -15.98 7.50
N LYS A 109 10.59 -16.65 6.41
CA LYS A 109 9.79 -17.73 5.78
C LYS A 109 9.62 -18.97 6.65
N ASP A 110 10.45 -19.14 7.68
CA ASP A 110 10.41 -20.29 8.59
C ASP A 110 9.39 -20.07 9.73
N ILE A 111 8.76 -18.88 9.79
CA ILE A 111 7.78 -18.51 10.81
C ILE A 111 6.36 -18.62 10.28
N ASN A 112 5.48 -19.22 11.08
CA ASN A 112 4.06 -19.30 10.81
C ASN A 112 3.26 -18.20 11.54
N GLY A 113 2.45 -17.45 10.80
CA GLY A 113 1.56 -16.40 11.30
C GLY A 113 0.16 -16.46 10.67
N LYS A 114 -0.78 -15.72 11.26
CA LYS A 114 -2.17 -15.61 10.77
C LYS A 114 -2.30 -14.69 9.55
N SER A 115 -1.34 -13.78 9.39
CA SER A 115 -1.20 -12.80 8.32
C SER A 115 0.29 -12.47 8.14
N PRO A 116 0.72 -11.92 6.98
CA PRO A 116 2.11 -11.52 6.75
C PRO A 116 2.68 -10.64 7.87
N ILE A 117 1.96 -9.59 8.29
CA ILE A 117 2.41 -8.70 9.36
C ILE A 117 2.48 -9.40 10.73
N SER A 118 1.58 -10.36 11.00
CA SER A 118 1.69 -11.15 12.24
C SER A 118 2.91 -12.08 12.22
N THR A 119 3.30 -12.60 11.05
CA THR A 119 4.51 -13.41 10.87
C THR A 119 5.74 -12.55 11.13
N GLN A 120 5.77 -11.33 10.58
CA GLN A 120 6.83 -10.34 10.81
C GLN A 120 6.97 -9.99 12.31
N ASN A 121 5.86 -9.71 13.00
CA ASN A 121 5.87 -9.46 14.44
C ASN A 121 6.41 -10.63 15.26
N LYS A 122 6.01 -11.86 14.93
CA LYS A 122 6.53 -13.06 15.59
C LYS A 122 8.03 -13.22 15.34
N TYR A 123 8.50 -12.97 14.12
CA TYR A 123 9.92 -13.06 13.79
C TYR A 123 10.74 -12.04 14.58
N MET A 124 10.32 -10.76 14.58
CA MET A 124 10.94 -9.71 15.37
C MET A 124 11.04 -10.10 16.85
N LYS A 125 9.94 -10.53 17.45
CA LYS A 125 9.90 -10.88 18.88
C LYS A 125 10.72 -12.12 19.22
N HIS A 126 10.52 -13.22 18.49
CA HIS A 126 10.97 -14.54 18.92
C HIS A 126 12.30 -14.97 18.30
N VAL A 127 12.69 -14.43 17.14
CA VAL A 127 13.95 -14.78 16.48
C VAL A 127 14.99 -13.68 16.69
N LEU A 128 14.62 -12.42 16.43
CA LEU A 128 15.52 -11.27 16.58
C LEU A 128 15.56 -10.71 18.02
N GLY A 129 14.64 -11.15 18.90
CA GLY A 129 14.58 -10.66 20.27
C GLY A 129 14.34 -9.15 20.36
N TYR A 130 13.58 -8.60 19.41
CA TYR A 130 13.24 -7.18 19.42
C TYR A 130 12.23 -6.87 20.52
N GLU A 131 12.47 -5.75 21.21
CA GLU A 131 11.48 -5.14 22.10
C GLU A 131 10.37 -4.47 21.28
N TYR A 132 10.71 -3.93 20.10
CA TYR A 132 9.76 -3.39 19.15
C TYR A 132 8.92 -4.48 18.48
N GLN A 133 7.61 -4.22 18.41
CA GLN A 133 6.63 -4.96 17.63
C GLN A 133 5.60 -3.97 17.09
N PHE A 134 5.05 -4.23 15.90
CA PHE A 134 3.89 -3.48 15.42
C PHE A 134 2.74 -3.63 16.42
N SER A 135 2.07 -2.52 16.72
CA SER A 135 0.91 -2.53 17.61
C SER A 135 -0.25 -3.32 17.00
N ASN A 136 -1.20 -3.78 17.84
CA ASN A 136 -2.40 -4.46 17.36
C ASN A 136 -3.19 -3.62 16.35
N LYS A 137 -3.20 -2.29 16.52
CA LYS A 137 -3.84 -1.36 15.59
C LYS A 137 -3.15 -1.41 14.21
N ILE A 138 -1.82 -1.30 14.17
CA ILE A 138 -1.07 -1.37 12.91
C ILE A 138 -1.24 -2.73 12.23
N ILE A 139 -1.25 -3.83 13.00
CA ILE A 139 -1.55 -5.17 12.49
C ILE A 139 -2.93 -5.22 11.82
N GLU A 140 -3.94 -4.62 12.45
CA GLU A 140 -5.28 -4.54 11.89
C GLU A 140 -5.31 -3.67 10.63
N ASP A 141 -4.80 -2.44 10.68
CA ASP A 141 -4.81 -1.49 9.57
C ASP A 141 -4.09 -2.07 8.33
N ILE A 142 -2.86 -2.56 8.49
CA ILE A 142 -2.10 -3.19 7.40
C ILE A 142 -2.79 -4.48 6.92
N GLY A 143 -3.44 -5.22 7.83
CA GLY A 143 -4.23 -6.40 7.49
C GLY A 143 -5.45 -6.06 6.62
N GLN A 144 -6.09 -4.92 6.86
CA GLN A 144 -7.18 -4.39 6.04
C GLN A 144 -6.67 -3.94 4.67
N ILE A 145 -5.56 -3.20 4.61
CA ILE A 145 -4.89 -2.80 3.36
C ILE A 145 -4.53 -4.04 2.51
N ASN A 146 -3.93 -5.06 3.12
CA ASN A 146 -3.62 -6.33 2.43
C ASN A 146 -4.88 -6.98 1.86
N THR A 147 -5.95 -6.99 2.66
CA THR A 147 -7.22 -7.60 2.25
C THR A 147 -7.77 -6.90 1.02
N VAL A 148 -7.85 -5.56 1.02
CA VAL A 148 -8.30 -4.77 -0.14
C VAL A 148 -7.38 -4.98 -1.34
N ARG A 149 -6.06 -4.88 -1.15
CA ARG A 149 -5.05 -5.14 -2.19
C ARG A 149 -5.25 -6.49 -2.87
N ASN A 150 -5.50 -7.55 -2.10
CA ASN A 150 -5.65 -8.90 -2.64
C ASN A 150 -6.88 -9.00 -3.54
N TYR A 151 -8.01 -8.39 -3.15
CA TYR A 151 -9.20 -8.40 -3.98
C TYR A 151 -9.05 -7.56 -5.24
N MET A 152 -8.38 -6.41 -5.14
CA MET A 152 -8.06 -5.59 -6.30
C MET A 152 -7.16 -6.33 -7.29
N ALA A 153 -6.09 -6.96 -6.81
CA ALA A 153 -5.12 -7.66 -7.65
C ALA A 153 -5.68 -8.93 -8.32
N HIS A 154 -6.56 -9.69 -7.65
CA HIS A 154 -7.02 -10.99 -8.14
C HIS A 154 -8.35 -10.94 -8.92
N CYS A 155 -9.20 -9.96 -8.65
CA CYS A 155 -10.53 -9.89 -9.26
C CYS A 155 -10.81 -8.54 -9.95
N ASN A 156 -9.80 -7.69 -10.12
CA ASN A 156 -9.97 -6.31 -10.61
C ASN A 156 -11.06 -5.54 -9.82
N GLY A 157 -11.15 -5.82 -8.52
CA GLY A 157 -12.17 -5.28 -7.63
C GLY A 157 -13.58 -5.87 -7.78
N ASN A 158 -13.83 -6.77 -8.74
CA ASN A 158 -15.15 -7.42 -8.90
C ASN A 158 -15.33 -8.53 -7.86
N ILE A 159 -16.35 -8.40 -6.99
CA ILE A 159 -16.57 -9.31 -5.88
C ILE A 159 -17.58 -10.42 -6.16
N ARG A 160 -18.16 -10.49 -7.37
CA ARG A 160 -19.23 -11.47 -7.70
C ARG A 160 -18.79 -12.92 -7.58
N SER A 161 -17.50 -13.20 -7.79
CA SER A 161 -16.94 -14.55 -7.69
C SER A 161 -16.45 -14.90 -6.28
N LEU A 162 -16.57 -13.98 -5.31
CA LEU A 162 -16.14 -14.21 -3.94
C LEU A 162 -17.21 -14.96 -3.15
N SER A 163 -16.77 -15.73 -2.14
CA SER A 163 -17.67 -16.34 -1.18
C SER A 163 -18.35 -15.27 -0.30
N GLU A 164 -19.54 -15.58 0.22
CA GLU A 164 -20.29 -14.68 1.11
C GLU A 164 -19.46 -14.24 2.32
N GLU A 165 -18.64 -15.14 2.89
CA GLU A 165 -17.73 -14.82 3.99
C GLU A 165 -16.75 -13.70 3.61
N LYS A 166 -16.15 -13.78 2.42
CA LYS A 166 -15.21 -12.77 1.91
C LYS A 166 -15.89 -11.44 1.64
N ILE A 167 -17.12 -11.47 1.10
CA ILE A 167 -17.95 -10.28 0.87
C ILE A 167 -18.31 -9.62 2.20
N ASN A 168 -18.74 -10.39 3.20
CA ASN A 168 -19.08 -9.87 4.53
C ASN A 168 -17.85 -9.26 5.22
N LYS A 169 -16.68 -9.88 5.08
CA LYS A 169 -15.42 -9.32 5.56
C LYS A 169 -15.12 -7.97 4.89
N LEU A 170 -15.28 -7.87 3.57
CA LEU A 170 -15.09 -6.62 2.83
C LEU A 170 -16.06 -5.52 3.28
N LYS A 171 -17.36 -5.84 3.40
CA LYS A 171 -18.39 -4.92 3.91
C LYS A 171 -18.08 -4.43 5.32
N SER A 172 -17.54 -5.31 6.17
CA SER A 172 -17.10 -4.92 7.52
C SER A 172 -15.93 -3.94 7.48
N ILE A 173 -14.98 -4.11 6.55
CA ILE A 173 -13.86 -3.18 6.37
C ILE A 173 -14.36 -1.85 5.81
N SER A 174 -15.20 -1.85 4.77
CA SER A 174 -15.75 -0.61 4.18
C SER A 174 -16.56 0.20 5.18
N GLY A 175 -17.24 -0.45 6.13
CA GLY A 175 -17.94 0.24 7.22
C GLY A 175 -17.02 0.88 8.28
N LYS A 176 -15.73 0.54 8.29
CA LYS A 176 -14.74 1.04 9.26
C LYS A 176 -13.74 2.03 8.67
N VAL A 177 -13.46 1.93 7.38
CA VAL A 177 -12.39 2.69 6.72
C VAL A 177 -12.97 3.74 5.78
N VAL A 178 -12.52 4.98 5.94
CA VAL A 178 -12.91 6.09 5.07
C VAL A 178 -12.33 5.89 3.66
N GLY A 179 -13.18 6.07 2.65
CA GLY A 179 -12.77 6.04 1.25
C GLY A 179 -12.76 4.66 0.60
N LEU A 180 -13.31 3.64 1.26
CA LEU A 180 -13.54 2.31 0.68
C LEU A 180 -15.04 2.07 0.57
N SER A 181 -15.55 1.84 -0.63
CA SER A 181 -16.96 1.49 -0.88
C SER A 181 -17.08 0.23 -1.72
N ILE A 182 -18.29 -0.33 -1.75
CA ILE A 182 -18.65 -1.45 -2.62
C ILE A 182 -19.90 -1.02 -3.38
N GLU A 183 -19.77 -0.79 -4.67
CA GLU A 183 -20.83 -0.32 -5.55
C GLU A 183 -21.06 -1.36 -6.65
N SER A 184 -22.29 -1.85 -6.81
CA SER A 184 -22.65 -2.80 -7.88
C SER A 184 -21.73 -4.03 -7.98
N ASP A 185 -21.33 -4.60 -6.83
CA ASP A 185 -20.37 -5.71 -6.69
C ASP A 185 -18.93 -5.39 -7.13
N VAL A 186 -18.57 -4.11 -7.08
CA VAL A 186 -17.23 -3.63 -7.39
C VAL A 186 -16.69 -2.85 -6.21
N ILE A 187 -15.46 -3.13 -5.80
CA ILE A 187 -14.77 -2.33 -4.80
C ILE A 187 -14.33 -1.01 -5.47
N ASP A 188 -14.67 0.10 -4.83
CA ASP A 188 -14.15 1.42 -5.19
C ASP A 188 -13.28 1.99 -4.05
N ILE A 189 -12.20 2.66 -4.46
CA ILE A 189 -11.23 3.28 -3.56
C ILE A 189 -11.06 4.75 -3.93
N SER A 190 -11.25 5.62 -2.95
CA SER A 190 -11.04 7.05 -3.11
C SER A 190 -9.56 7.41 -2.93
N TYR A 191 -9.22 8.62 -3.36
CA TYR A 191 -7.92 9.23 -3.04
C TYR A 191 -7.62 9.21 -1.53
N GLN A 192 -8.63 9.51 -0.70
CA GLN A 192 -8.48 9.52 0.75
C GLN A 192 -8.06 8.15 1.30
N TYR A 193 -8.57 7.06 0.71
CA TYR A 193 -8.16 5.72 1.11
C TYR A 193 -6.70 5.44 0.77
N LEU A 194 -6.24 5.86 -0.41
CA LEU A 194 -4.84 5.74 -0.82
C LEU A 194 -3.92 6.55 0.10
N GLU A 195 -4.30 7.79 0.44
CA GLU A 195 -3.55 8.65 1.35
C GLU A 195 -3.45 8.05 2.76
N ASN A 196 -4.57 7.61 3.32
CA ASN A 196 -4.58 6.94 4.62
C ASN A 196 -3.71 5.68 4.60
N SER A 197 -3.82 4.85 3.55
CA SER A 197 -3.03 3.64 3.41
C SER A 197 -1.53 3.94 3.31
N MET A 198 -1.16 4.95 2.52
CA MET A 198 0.24 5.37 2.37
C MET A 198 0.81 5.88 3.70
N ASN A 199 0.06 6.70 4.43
CA ASN A 199 0.46 7.23 5.74
C ASN A 199 0.65 6.12 6.78
N THR A 200 -0.25 5.13 6.82
CA THR A 200 -0.09 3.95 7.69
C THR A 200 1.15 3.14 7.34
N VAL A 201 1.41 2.89 6.05
CA VAL A 201 2.60 2.15 5.61
C VAL A 201 3.88 2.91 5.94
N GLU A 202 3.93 4.20 5.60
CA GLU A 202 5.11 5.03 5.83
C GLU A 202 5.44 5.11 7.32
N SER A 203 4.46 5.48 8.16
CA SER A 203 4.68 5.60 9.61
C SER A 203 5.19 4.29 10.21
N SER A 204 4.58 3.15 9.83
CA SER A 204 5.01 1.83 10.29
C SER A 204 6.44 1.50 9.89
N LEU A 205 6.83 1.80 8.64
CA LEU A 205 8.20 1.57 8.18
C LEU A 205 9.20 2.52 8.85
N ARG A 206 8.85 3.79 9.05
CA ARG A 206 9.69 4.77 9.75
C ARG A 206 9.95 4.39 11.19
N GLU A 207 8.93 3.88 11.89
CA GLU A 207 9.10 3.38 13.26
C GLU A 207 10.06 2.20 13.32
N LEU A 208 9.87 1.19 12.46
CA LEU A 208 10.77 0.03 12.40
C LEU A 208 12.20 0.44 12.03
N MET A 209 12.37 1.29 11.02
CA MET A 209 13.68 1.83 10.63
C MET A 209 14.33 2.58 11.79
N SER A 210 13.59 3.43 12.49
CA SER A 210 14.11 4.19 13.64
C SER A 210 14.59 3.27 14.76
N TYR A 211 13.82 2.22 15.05
CA TYR A 211 14.23 1.21 16.03
C TYR A 211 15.53 0.51 15.62
N MET A 212 15.63 0.08 14.36
CA MET A 212 16.81 -0.61 13.86
C MET A 212 18.04 0.30 13.78
N GLU A 213 17.85 1.56 13.39
CA GLU A 213 18.91 2.58 13.35
C GLU A 213 19.48 2.80 14.76
N SER A 214 18.62 2.86 15.78
CA SER A 214 19.02 2.93 17.18
C SER A 214 19.73 1.65 17.65
N ARG A 215 19.22 0.47 17.30
CA ARG A 215 19.77 -0.83 17.71
C ARG A 215 21.16 -1.11 17.13
N TYR A 216 21.39 -0.73 15.88
CA TYR A 216 22.61 -1.08 15.15
C TYR A 216 23.61 0.07 15.00
N GLY A 217 23.35 1.22 15.61
CA GLY A 217 24.32 2.32 15.74
C GLY A 217 24.50 3.16 14.48
N PHE A 218 23.41 3.52 13.81
CA PHE A 218 23.43 4.42 12.64
C PHE A 218 23.50 5.91 13.01
N TYR A 219 23.57 6.24 14.32
CA TYR A 219 23.75 7.59 14.87
C TYR A 219 24.76 7.59 16.02
#